data_AF-A0A3D2C7R5-F1
#
_entry.id   AF-A0A3D2C7R5-F1
#
_cell.length_a   1.000
_cell.length_b   1.000
_cell.length_c   1.000
_cell.angle_alpha   90.00
_cell.angle_beta   90.00
_cell.angle_gamma   90.00
#
_symmetry.space_group_name_H-M   'P 1'
#
loop_
_entity.id
_entity.type
_entity.pdbx_description
1 polymer ?
#
loop_
_entity_poly.entity_id
_entity_poly.type
_entity_poly.pdbx_seq_one_letter_code
_entity_poly.pdbx_strand_id
1 'polypeptide(L)'
;MPSDPCYAPGPRDRTVRHPDGRVIAVPEGWALLPPGDAGLTRKVKSLGDAWTVKEKRGRRMFSRGVWADAAQIETARELVEAQRASPAHQRKLDAGRRRREKAQAAYVVEFRSTVRRFLSFHPTHRDLEAKMAEAIATHATPVGSGTVARTQRISVERRAEAATIAWMRHQTTAYDHMHIPRVKGKRREVRRMLAERSRALLKRYRTGAPADPSDPLQTALSDAPEATRHRAPVPAVPPSTLSPQSDHEAAQREKYEQVRARLAARTSRRRK
;
A
#
# COMPACT_ATOMS: atom_id res chain seq x y z
N MET A 1 -29.24 -15.70 -4.90
CA MET A 1 -28.96 -15.61 -3.45
C MET A 1 -29.51 -14.28 -2.96
N PRO A 2 -30.57 -14.27 -2.15
CA PRO A 2 -31.06 -13.04 -1.53
C PRO A 2 -29.87 -12.39 -0.81
N SER A 3 -29.69 -11.08 -0.97
CA SER A 3 -28.65 -10.36 -0.24
C SER A 3 -28.95 -10.46 1.26
N ASP A 4 -28.09 -11.14 2.02
CA ASP A 4 -28.20 -11.16 3.49
C ASP A 4 -28.41 -9.72 3.99
N PRO A 5 -29.46 -9.43 4.77
CA PRO A 5 -29.67 -8.09 5.31
C PRO A 5 -28.44 -7.68 6.13
N CYS A 6 -27.95 -6.47 5.85
CA CYS A 6 -26.85 -5.89 6.60
C CYS A 6 -27.43 -5.13 7.79
N TYR A 7 -27.17 -5.61 9.00
CA TYR A 7 -27.67 -5.03 10.23
C TYR A 7 -26.77 -3.89 10.72
N ALA A 8 -27.33 -2.96 11.50
CA ALA A 8 -26.59 -2.01 12.31
C ALA A 8 -26.51 -2.48 13.77
N PRO A 9 -25.56 -1.96 14.58
CA PRO A 9 -25.54 -2.25 16.01
C PRO A 9 -26.86 -1.88 16.68
N GLY A 10 -27.38 -2.76 17.53
CA GLY A 10 -28.54 -2.48 18.35
C GLY A 10 -28.19 -1.56 19.54
N PRO A 11 -29.20 -0.97 20.20
CA PRO A 11 -29.00 -0.07 21.33
C PRO A 11 -28.64 -0.78 22.64
N ARG A 12 -28.85 -2.11 22.73
CA ARG A 12 -28.55 -2.94 23.90
C ARG A 12 -27.65 -4.10 23.50
N ASP A 13 -27.01 -4.71 24.49
CA ASP A 13 -26.24 -5.93 24.29
C ASP A 13 -27.10 -7.03 23.64
N ARG A 14 -26.46 -7.79 22.75
CA ARG A 14 -27.10 -8.87 21.97
C ARG A 14 -28.36 -8.43 21.21
N THR A 15 -28.38 -7.19 20.73
CA THR A 15 -29.41 -6.73 19.79
C THR A 15 -28.79 -6.16 18.52
N VAL A 16 -29.53 -6.27 17.41
CA VAL A 16 -29.17 -5.68 16.13
C VAL A 16 -30.32 -4.82 15.61
N ARG A 17 -30.02 -3.82 14.78
CA ARG A 17 -31.03 -3.02 14.09
C ARG A 17 -31.10 -3.43 12.63
N HIS A 18 -32.26 -3.90 12.21
CA HIS A 18 -32.54 -4.24 10.82
C HIS A 18 -32.66 -2.95 9.96
N PRO A 19 -32.40 -2.99 8.65
CA PRO A 19 -32.50 -1.80 7.78
C PRO A 19 -33.85 -1.06 7.81
N ASP A 20 -34.94 -1.74 8.15
CA ASP A 20 -36.27 -1.14 8.32
C ASP A 20 -36.44 -0.40 9.67
N GLY A 21 -35.39 -0.33 10.49
CA GLY A 21 -35.38 0.36 11.77
C GLY A 21 -35.74 -0.52 12.97
N ARG A 22 -36.26 -1.74 12.75
CA ARG A 22 -36.63 -2.68 13.83
C ARG A 22 -35.41 -3.12 14.61
N VAL A 23 -35.56 -3.23 15.92
CA VAL A 23 -34.54 -3.81 16.81
C VAL A 23 -34.90 -5.27 17.03
N ILE A 24 -33.98 -6.16 16.70
CA ILE A 24 -34.14 -7.61 16.78
C ILE A 24 -33.15 -8.15 17.82
N ALA A 25 -33.62 -9.00 18.72
CA ALA A 25 -32.75 -9.72 19.64
C ALA A 25 -31.96 -10.79 18.89
N VAL A 26 -30.67 -10.91 19.21
CA VAL A 26 -29.83 -12.00 18.70
C VAL A 26 -30.37 -13.32 19.27
N PRO A 27 -30.55 -14.37 18.45
CA PRO A 27 -31.04 -15.65 18.93
C PRO A 27 -30.22 -16.20 20.10
N GLU A 28 -30.87 -16.99 20.93
CA GLU A 28 -30.18 -17.75 21.97
C GLU A 28 -29.18 -18.74 21.34
N GLY A 29 -28.06 -19.00 22.01
CA GLY A 29 -26.98 -19.84 21.47
C GLY A 29 -26.10 -19.17 20.41
N TRP A 30 -26.45 -17.99 19.88
CA TRP A 30 -25.61 -17.29 18.92
C TRP A 30 -24.46 -16.52 19.59
N ALA A 31 -23.31 -16.52 18.94
CA ALA A 31 -22.11 -15.78 19.36
C ALA A 31 -21.66 -14.79 18.28
N LEU A 32 -20.90 -13.77 18.69
CA LEU A 32 -20.37 -12.77 17.78
C LEU A 32 -18.97 -13.19 17.32
N LEU A 33 -18.83 -13.49 16.03
CA LEU A 33 -17.53 -13.60 15.39
C LEU A 33 -16.98 -12.18 15.14
N PRO A 34 -15.87 -11.77 15.78
CA PRO A 34 -15.29 -10.45 15.56
C PRO A 34 -14.76 -10.30 14.13
N PRO A 35 -14.68 -9.05 13.61
CA PRO A 35 -14.11 -8.80 12.30
C PRO A 35 -12.59 -9.10 12.29
N GLY A 36 -12.07 -9.65 11.19
CA GLY A 36 -10.62 -9.81 10.98
C GLY A 36 -10.29 -10.92 9.99
N ASP A 37 -10.95 -12.08 10.13
CA ASP A 37 -10.70 -13.24 9.28
C ASP A 37 -11.82 -13.42 8.25
N ALA A 38 -11.53 -13.01 7.00
CA ALA A 38 -12.47 -13.15 5.89
C ALA A 38 -12.64 -14.61 5.42
N GLY A 39 -11.67 -15.49 5.69
CA GLY A 39 -11.81 -16.93 5.42
C GLY A 39 -12.84 -17.55 6.36
N LEU A 40 -12.66 -17.30 7.67
CA LEU A 40 -13.55 -17.77 8.72
C LEU A 40 -14.97 -17.20 8.56
N THR A 41 -15.10 -15.90 8.31
CA THR A 41 -16.41 -15.27 8.08
C THR A 41 -17.16 -15.90 6.91
N ARG A 42 -16.47 -16.18 5.79
CA ARG A 42 -17.08 -16.85 4.63
C ARG A 42 -17.47 -18.29 4.96
N LYS A 43 -16.65 -19.00 5.75
CA LYS A 43 -16.96 -20.37 6.18
C LYS A 43 -18.19 -20.40 7.08
N VAL A 44 -18.27 -19.53 8.10
CA VAL A 44 -19.46 -19.40 8.95
C VAL A 44 -20.71 -19.20 8.12
N LYS A 45 -20.74 -18.20 7.23
CA LYS A 45 -21.90 -17.93 6.34
C LYS A 45 -22.28 -19.09 5.42
N SER A 46 -21.35 -19.99 5.10
CA SER A 46 -21.64 -21.15 4.26
C SER A 46 -22.24 -22.33 5.04
N LEU A 47 -22.12 -22.34 6.37
CA LEU A 47 -22.60 -23.43 7.22
C LEU A 47 -24.04 -23.21 7.72
N GLY A 48 -24.57 -21.99 7.64
CA GLY A 48 -25.90 -21.68 8.13
C GLY A 48 -26.18 -20.19 8.20
N ASP A 49 -27.30 -19.84 8.83
CA ASP A 49 -27.75 -18.46 8.99
C ASP A 49 -26.73 -17.61 9.75
N ALA A 50 -26.56 -16.36 9.31
CA ALA A 50 -25.61 -15.44 9.91
C ALA A 50 -26.00 -13.98 9.67
N TRP A 51 -25.86 -13.13 10.68
CA TRP A 51 -26.19 -11.71 10.62
C TRP A 51 -24.92 -10.85 10.60
N THR A 52 -24.67 -10.17 9.49
CA THR A 52 -23.53 -9.25 9.38
C THR A 52 -23.89 -7.89 9.95
N VAL A 53 -23.11 -7.40 10.91
CA VAL A 53 -23.31 -6.09 11.53
C VAL A 53 -22.30 -5.08 11.00
N LYS A 54 -22.78 -3.94 10.49
CA LYS A 54 -21.93 -2.83 10.03
C LYS A 54 -22.42 -1.51 10.60
N GLU A 55 -21.46 -0.63 10.87
CA GLU A 55 -21.71 0.70 11.39
C GLU A 55 -21.08 1.76 10.48
N LYS A 56 -21.85 2.79 10.14
CA LYS A 56 -21.34 3.93 9.39
C LYS A 56 -20.68 4.91 10.35
N ARG A 57 -19.36 5.17 10.19
CA ARG A 57 -18.66 6.25 10.88
C ARG A 57 -18.10 7.23 9.84
N GLY A 58 -18.71 8.41 9.77
CA GLY A 58 -18.45 9.41 8.73
C GLY A 58 -18.77 8.86 7.33
N ARG A 59 -17.77 8.88 6.42
CA ARG A 59 -17.91 8.37 5.04
C ARG A 59 -17.57 6.87 4.90
N ARG A 60 -17.17 6.19 5.99
CA ARG A 60 -16.71 4.79 5.93
C ARG A 60 -17.67 3.87 6.66
N MET A 61 -17.85 2.66 6.12
CA MET A 61 -18.55 1.56 6.78
C MET A 61 -17.52 0.69 7.52
N PHE A 62 -17.78 0.41 8.79
CA PHE A 62 -16.97 -0.44 9.65
C PHE A 62 -17.74 -1.73 9.93
N SER A 63 -17.09 -2.88 9.79
CA SER A 63 -17.67 -4.15 10.25
C SER A 63 -17.59 -4.23 11.76
N ARG A 64 -18.66 -4.69 12.40
CA ARG A 64 -18.71 -5.02 13.84
C ARG A 64 -18.68 -6.53 14.10
N GLY A 65 -18.61 -7.33 13.04
CA GLY A 65 -18.57 -8.79 13.12
C GLY A 65 -19.80 -9.43 12.51
N VAL A 66 -19.94 -10.73 12.76
CA VAL A 66 -21.03 -11.56 12.29
C VAL A 66 -21.59 -12.35 13.46
N TRP A 67 -22.89 -12.19 13.73
CA TRP A 67 -23.60 -13.08 14.64
C TRP A 67 -23.98 -14.35 13.89
N ALA A 68 -23.73 -15.50 14.51
CA ALA A 68 -24.14 -16.81 14.01
C ALA A 68 -24.24 -17.77 15.20
N ASP A 69 -24.78 -18.96 14.98
CA ASP A 69 -24.80 -20.01 16.00
C ASP A 69 -23.37 -20.29 16.52
N ALA A 70 -23.21 -20.46 17.84
CA ALA A 70 -21.90 -20.67 18.43
C ALA A 70 -21.24 -21.97 17.95
N ALA A 71 -21.99 -23.06 17.82
CA ALA A 71 -21.47 -24.32 17.31
C ALA A 71 -21.05 -24.18 15.84
N GLN A 72 -21.82 -23.45 15.03
CA GLN A 72 -21.47 -23.11 13.65
C GLN A 72 -20.14 -22.34 13.56
N ILE A 73 -19.88 -21.41 14.49
CA ILE A 73 -18.61 -20.67 14.56
C ILE A 73 -17.45 -21.61 14.91
N GLU A 74 -17.61 -22.50 15.89
CA GLU A 74 -16.55 -23.45 16.26
C GLU A 74 -16.26 -24.44 15.13
N THR A 75 -17.28 -25.05 14.52
CA THR A 75 -17.09 -25.91 13.34
C THR A 75 -16.39 -25.18 12.19
N ALA A 76 -16.73 -23.90 11.96
CA ALA A 76 -16.05 -23.10 10.95
C ALA A 76 -14.57 -22.88 11.28
N ARG A 77 -14.21 -22.69 12.56
CA ARG A 77 -12.81 -22.56 12.99
C ARG A 77 -12.04 -23.85 12.75
N GLU A 78 -12.57 -24.98 13.18
CA GLU A 78 -11.94 -26.29 12.99
C GLU A 78 -11.67 -26.58 11.51
N LEU A 79 -12.69 -26.37 10.65
CA LEU A 79 -12.54 -26.58 9.21
C LEU A 79 -11.50 -25.64 8.57
N VAL A 80 -11.45 -24.38 9.00
CA VAL A 80 -10.48 -23.41 8.48
C VAL A 80 -9.07 -23.72 8.96
N GLU A 81 -8.89 -24.10 10.22
CA GLU A 81 -7.58 -24.48 10.76
C GLU A 81 -7.08 -25.79 10.14
N ALA A 82 -7.93 -26.81 9.98
CA ALA A 82 -7.58 -28.02 9.27
C ALA A 82 -7.16 -27.74 7.81
N GLN A 83 -7.87 -26.83 7.13
CA GLN A 83 -7.49 -26.39 5.79
C GLN A 83 -6.12 -25.70 5.78
N ARG A 84 -5.85 -24.81 6.74
CA ARG A 84 -4.57 -24.08 6.87
C ARG A 84 -3.40 -24.99 7.20
N ALA A 85 -3.61 -25.99 8.05
CA ALA A 85 -2.62 -26.99 8.41
C ALA A 85 -2.32 -27.96 7.26
N SER A 86 -3.22 -28.09 6.27
CA SER A 86 -3.03 -29.04 5.18
C SER A 86 -1.78 -28.71 4.33
N PRO A 87 -0.91 -29.70 4.05
CA PRO A 87 0.26 -29.50 3.19
C PRO A 87 -0.11 -29.04 1.78
N ALA A 88 -1.26 -29.50 1.26
CA ALA A 88 -1.77 -29.07 -0.04
C ALA A 88 -2.07 -27.56 -0.08
N HIS A 89 -2.63 -26.99 0.99
CA HIS A 89 -2.86 -25.56 1.09
C HIS A 89 -1.55 -24.76 1.11
N GLN A 90 -0.57 -25.19 1.91
CA GLN A 90 0.73 -24.53 1.97
C GLN A 90 1.46 -24.55 0.62
N ARG A 91 1.50 -25.71 -0.05
CA ARG A 91 2.05 -25.84 -1.41
C ARG A 91 1.37 -24.88 -2.39
N LYS A 92 0.06 -24.70 -2.30
CA LYS A 92 -0.70 -23.75 -3.14
C LYS A 92 -0.33 -22.30 -2.84
N LEU A 93 -0.16 -21.92 -1.57
CA LEU A 93 0.28 -20.58 -1.18
C LEU A 93 1.69 -20.27 -1.69
N ASP A 94 2.61 -21.22 -1.55
CA ASP A 94 4.00 -21.08 -2.00
C ASP A 94 4.11 -21.00 -3.52
N ALA A 95 3.40 -21.86 -4.24
CA ALA A 95 3.29 -21.76 -5.69
C ALA A 95 2.72 -20.40 -6.13
N GLY A 96 1.74 -19.88 -5.38
CA GLY A 96 1.20 -18.54 -5.59
C GLY A 96 2.22 -17.42 -5.35
N ARG A 97 3.04 -17.55 -4.30
CA ARG A 97 4.12 -16.60 -3.97
C ARG A 97 5.18 -16.59 -5.07
N ARG A 98 5.70 -17.77 -5.44
CA ARG A 98 6.69 -17.93 -6.53
C ARG A 98 6.20 -17.36 -7.85
N ARG A 99 4.92 -17.60 -8.20
CA ARG A 99 4.32 -17.04 -9.43
C ARG A 99 4.32 -15.51 -9.39
N ARG A 100 3.94 -14.92 -8.26
CA ARG A 100 3.91 -13.44 -8.10
C ARG A 100 5.30 -12.83 -8.11
N GLU A 101 6.28 -13.49 -7.50
CA GLU A 101 7.69 -13.08 -7.55
C GLU A 101 8.21 -13.07 -8.98
N LYS A 102 7.96 -14.15 -9.75
CA LYS A 102 8.31 -14.22 -11.17
C LYS A 102 7.64 -13.12 -11.99
N ALA A 103 6.33 -12.92 -11.79
CA ALA A 103 5.58 -11.86 -12.49
C ALA A 103 6.10 -10.45 -12.12
N GLN A 104 6.46 -10.23 -10.86
CA GLN A 104 7.04 -8.98 -10.40
C GLN A 104 8.43 -8.75 -11.03
N ALA A 105 9.30 -9.76 -11.07
CA ALA A 105 10.61 -9.65 -11.70
C ALA A 105 10.49 -9.32 -13.19
N ALA A 106 9.61 -10.01 -13.91
CA ALA A 106 9.31 -9.69 -15.32
C ALA A 106 8.79 -8.26 -15.48
N TYR A 107 7.88 -7.85 -14.59
CA TYR A 107 7.32 -6.50 -14.61
C TYR A 107 8.38 -5.41 -14.40
N VAL A 108 9.32 -5.60 -13.47
CA VAL A 108 10.41 -4.65 -13.22
C VAL A 108 11.26 -4.45 -14.47
N VAL A 109 11.60 -5.53 -15.16
CA VAL A 109 12.37 -5.49 -16.41
C VAL A 109 11.62 -4.75 -17.51
N GLU A 110 10.34 -5.08 -17.73
CA GLU A 110 9.47 -4.42 -18.72
C GLU A 110 9.29 -2.93 -18.41
N PHE A 111 9.06 -2.59 -17.14
CA PHE A 111 8.89 -1.22 -16.69
C PHE A 111 10.16 -0.40 -16.89
N ARG A 112 11.33 -0.93 -16.50
CA ARG A 112 12.64 -0.30 -16.75
C ARG A 112 12.89 -0.07 -18.23
N SER A 113 12.62 -1.06 -19.08
CA SER A 113 12.72 -0.92 -20.54
C SER A 113 11.81 0.18 -21.07
N THR A 114 10.58 0.25 -20.55
CA THR A 114 9.62 1.30 -20.91
C THR A 114 10.08 2.69 -20.45
N VAL A 115 10.71 2.79 -19.28
CA VAL A 115 11.35 4.04 -18.83
C VAL A 115 12.48 4.43 -19.78
N ARG A 116 13.36 3.51 -20.18
CA ARG A 116 14.42 3.81 -21.18
C ARG A 116 13.84 4.31 -22.50
N ARG A 117 12.80 3.64 -23.02
CA ARG A 117 12.09 4.10 -24.23
C ARG A 117 11.52 5.50 -24.06
N PHE A 118 10.97 5.84 -22.89
CA PHE A 118 10.46 7.17 -22.61
C PHE A 118 11.59 8.22 -22.49
N LEU A 119 12.71 7.87 -21.85
CA LEU A 119 13.88 8.76 -21.74
C LEU A 119 14.44 9.08 -23.12
N SER A 120 14.65 8.05 -23.95
CA SER A 120 15.08 8.16 -25.35
C SER A 120 16.31 9.05 -25.53
N PHE A 121 17.33 8.87 -24.68
CA PHE A 121 18.51 9.72 -24.73
C PHE A 121 19.36 9.43 -25.97
N HIS A 122 20.09 10.46 -26.40
CA HIS A 122 21.06 10.36 -27.48
C HIS A 122 22.12 9.29 -27.15
N PRO A 123 22.70 8.59 -28.15
CA PRO A 123 23.73 7.57 -27.93
C PRO A 123 24.87 7.98 -26.97
N THR A 124 25.27 9.25 -26.99
CA THR A 124 26.30 9.82 -26.09
C THR A 124 25.93 9.76 -24.60
N HIS A 125 24.64 9.64 -24.27
CA HIS A 125 24.11 9.65 -22.90
C HIS A 125 23.48 8.30 -22.50
N ARG A 126 23.85 7.20 -23.17
CA ARG A 126 23.26 5.88 -22.95
C ARG A 126 23.49 5.32 -21.54
N ASP A 127 24.67 5.54 -20.99
CA ASP A 127 24.98 5.10 -19.63
C ASP A 127 24.13 5.85 -18.59
N LEU A 128 23.92 7.15 -18.82
CA LEU A 128 23.06 7.98 -17.99
C LEU A 128 21.59 7.52 -18.08
N GLU A 129 21.12 7.20 -19.29
CA GLU A 129 19.78 6.64 -19.50
C GLU A 129 19.58 5.34 -18.72
N ALA A 130 20.57 4.44 -18.76
CA ALA A 130 20.51 3.16 -18.06
C ALA A 130 20.48 3.35 -16.54
N LYS A 131 21.38 4.19 -15.99
CA LYS A 131 21.42 4.52 -14.55
C LYS A 131 20.10 5.13 -14.08
N MET A 132 19.59 6.11 -14.83
CA MET A 132 18.34 6.79 -14.48
C MET A 132 17.14 5.85 -14.54
N ALA A 133 17.05 5.00 -15.56
CA ALA A 133 15.96 4.03 -15.67
C ALA A 133 15.99 3.00 -14.53
N GLU A 134 17.17 2.56 -14.11
CA GLU A 134 17.35 1.66 -12.97
C GLU A 134 16.90 2.33 -11.65
N ALA A 135 17.33 3.57 -11.41
CA ALA A 135 16.94 4.33 -10.22
C ALA A 135 15.41 4.53 -10.14
N ILE A 136 14.78 4.88 -11.28
CA ILE A 136 13.32 5.03 -11.36
C ILE A 136 12.61 3.71 -11.10
N ALA A 137 13.06 2.62 -11.73
CA ALA A 137 12.45 1.30 -11.56
C ALA A 137 12.56 0.81 -10.11
N THR A 138 13.74 0.96 -9.50
CA THR A 138 14.00 0.61 -8.09
C THR A 138 13.11 1.38 -7.13
N HIS A 139 12.91 2.67 -7.37
CA HIS A 139 12.05 3.50 -6.53
C HIS A 139 10.56 3.19 -6.74
N ALA A 140 10.11 2.99 -7.98
CA ALA A 140 8.69 3.01 -8.30
C ALA A 140 8.02 1.63 -8.21
N THR A 141 8.71 0.55 -8.56
CA THR A 141 8.12 -0.79 -8.70
C THR A 141 7.87 -1.59 -7.41
N PRO A 142 8.47 -1.31 -6.23
CA PRO A 142 8.15 -2.03 -5.00
C PRO A 142 6.69 -1.90 -4.57
N VAL A 143 6.18 -2.92 -3.86
CA VAL A 143 4.84 -2.87 -3.25
C VAL A 143 4.84 -1.82 -2.13
N GLY A 144 3.87 -0.91 -2.15
CA GLY A 144 3.77 0.14 -1.15
C GLY A 144 4.64 1.38 -1.42
N SER A 145 5.28 1.49 -2.59
CA SER A 145 6.13 2.64 -2.97
C SER A 145 5.40 3.99 -3.04
N GLY A 146 4.06 4.01 -2.97
CA GLY A 146 3.27 5.23 -3.12
C GLY A 146 3.24 5.81 -4.54
N THR A 147 3.76 5.07 -5.53
CA THR A 147 3.81 5.51 -6.94
C THR A 147 2.70 4.90 -7.79
N VAL A 148 2.55 5.41 -9.01
CA VAL A 148 1.61 4.88 -10.00
C VAL A 148 2.14 3.67 -10.75
N ALA A 149 3.38 3.22 -10.51
CA ALA A 149 4.01 2.20 -11.34
C ALA A 149 3.25 0.88 -11.36
N ARG A 150 2.44 0.52 -10.36
CA ARG A 150 1.68 -0.75 -10.36
C ARG A 150 0.18 -0.59 -10.64
N THR A 151 -0.28 0.59 -11.06
CA THR A 151 -1.71 0.83 -11.31
C THR A 151 -2.19 0.12 -12.58
N GLN A 152 -3.39 -0.46 -12.54
CA GLN A 152 -4.03 -1.06 -13.71
C GLN A 152 -4.86 -0.06 -14.53
N ARG A 153 -4.94 1.22 -14.10
CA ARG A 153 -5.82 2.23 -14.72
C ARG A 153 -5.25 2.90 -15.96
N ILE A 154 -3.94 2.83 -16.17
CA ILE A 154 -3.22 3.46 -17.28
C ILE A 154 -2.19 2.48 -17.85
N SER A 155 -1.83 2.65 -19.12
CA SER A 155 -0.84 1.81 -19.79
C SER A 155 0.55 1.88 -19.13
N VAL A 156 1.42 0.91 -19.39
CA VAL A 156 2.77 0.87 -18.82
C VAL A 156 3.61 2.08 -19.25
N GLU A 157 3.41 2.59 -20.46
CA GLU A 157 4.05 3.79 -21.00
C GLU A 157 3.66 5.02 -20.19
N ARG A 158 2.37 5.20 -19.91
CA ARG A 158 1.89 6.30 -19.08
C ARG A 158 2.38 6.20 -17.64
N ARG A 159 2.54 4.98 -17.11
CA ARG A 159 3.14 4.76 -15.78
C ARG A 159 4.62 5.14 -15.78
N ALA A 160 5.37 4.75 -16.80
CA ALA A 160 6.78 5.08 -16.94
C ALA A 160 6.98 6.59 -17.03
N GLU A 161 6.25 7.28 -17.91
CA GLU A 161 6.27 8.75 -18.01
C GLU A 161 5.98 9.41 -16.66
N ALA A 162 4.87 9.02 -16.01
CA ALA A 162 4.48 9.60 -14.74
C ALA A 162 5.50 9.33 -13.62
N ALA A 163 6.10 8.14 -13.58
CA ALA A 163 7.14 7.79 -12.63
C ALA A 163 8.43 8.57 -12.87
N THR A 164 8.87 8.72 -14.14
CA THR A 164 10.03 9.53 -14.50
C THR A 164 9.84 10.98 -14.08
N ILE A 165 8.69 11.59 -14.41
CA ILE A 165 8.42 12.99 -14.04
C ILE A 165 8.29 13.15 -12.52
N ALA A 166 7.70 12.19 -11.83
CA ALA A 166 7.64 12.21 -10.37
C ALA A 166 9.05 12.12 -9.77
N TRP A 167 9.87 11.16 -10.21
CA TRP A 167 11.25 10.99 -9.75
C TRP A 167 12.07 12.26 -10.00
N MET A 168 12.03 12.80 -11.23
CA MET A 168 12.68 14.07 -11.58
C MET A 168 12.29 15.20 -10.64
N ARG A 169 10.99 15.35 -10.35
CA ARG A 169 10.52 16.40 -9.44
C ARG A 169 11.15 16.29 -8.05
N HIS A 170 11.31 15.07 -7.53
CA HIS A 170 11.92 14.85 -6.22
C HIS A 170 13.44 15.00 -6.23
N GLN A 171 14.09 14.67 -7.33
CA GLN A 171 15.55 14.61 -7.40
C GLN A 171 16.21 15.87 -7.93
N THR A 172 15.59 16.56 -8.88
CA THR A 172 16.22 17.69 -9.58
C THR A 172 15.62 19.05 -9.21
N THR A 173 14.74 19.10 -8.21
CA THR A 173 14.06 20.33 -7.79
C THR A 173 13.91 20.37 -6.26
N ALA A 174 13.75 21.57 -5.68
CA ALA A 174 13.48 21.75 -4.25
C ALA A 174 12.05 21.36 -3.82
N TYR A 175 11.37 20.49 -4.56
CA TYR A 175 9.94 20.19 -4.38
C TYR A 175 9.60 19.69 -2.96
N ASP A 176 10.48 18.90 -2.35
CA ASP A 176 10.24 18.33 -1.01
C ASP A 176 10.35 19.36 0.12
N HIS A 177 11.06 20.47 -0.13
CA HIS A 177 11.26 21.55 0.85
C HIS A 177 10.49 22.83 0.49
N MET A 178 9.86 22.88 -0.68
CA MET A 178 9.09 24.03 -1.15
C MET A 178 7.79 24.20 -0.35
N HIS A 179 7.56 25.40 0.17
CA HIS A 179 6.28 25.76 0.75
C HIS A 179 5.22 25.99 -0.35
N ILE A 180 4.22 25.11 -0.41
CA ILE A 180 3.06 25.25 -1.31
C ILE A 180 1.83 25.65 -0.48
N PRO A 181 1.25 26.84 -0.71
CA PRO A 181 0.04 27.28 -0.03
C PRO A 181 -1.11 26.28 -0.15
N ARG A 182 -1.91 26.12 0.91
CA ARG A 182 -3.06 25.19 0.96
C ARG A 182 -4.31 25.76 0.25
N VAL A 183 -4.11 26.36 -0.91
CA VAL A 183 -5.18 26.89 -1.77
C VAL A 183 -5.60 25.82 -2.77
N LYS A 184 -6.91 25.68 -3.01
CA LYS A 184 -7.47 24.71 -3.96
C LYS A 184 -6.78 24.86 -5.32
N GLY A 185 -6.22 23.77 -5.84
CA GLY A 185 -5.56 23.74 -7.15
C GLY A 185 -4.06 24.12 -7.14
N LYS A 186 -3.57 24.88 -6.17
CA LYS A 186 -2.18 25.42 -6.20
C LYS A 186 -1.11 24.33 -6.28
N ARG A 187 -1.27 23.23 -5.53
CA ARG A 187 -0.37 22.07 -5.60
C ARG A 187 -0.34 21.42 -7.00
N ARG A 188 -1.47 21.39 -7.72
CA ARG A 188 -1.52 20.81 -9.07
C ARG A 188 -0.80 21.70 -10.07
N GLU A 189 -0.99 23.01 -9.96
CA GLU A 189 -0.31 24.01 -10.77
C GLU A 189 1.22 23.93 -10.59
N VAL A 190 1.71 23.93 -9.35
CA VAL A 190 3.14 23.78 -9.05
C VAL A 190 3.69 22.47 -9.62
N ARG A 191 2.98 21.34 -9.46
CA ARG A 191 3.40 20.06 -10.04
C ARG A 191 3.46 20.07 -11.56
N ARG A 192 2.56 20.80 -12.24
CA ARG A 192 2.57 20.94 -13.70
C ARG A 192 3.79 21.73 -14.17
N MET A 193 4.04 22.88 -13.53
CA MET A 193 5.21 23.72 -13.81
C MET A 193 6.53 22.93 -13.62
N LEU A 194 6.67 22.19 -12.52
CA LEU A 194 7.86 21.37 -12.27
C LEU A 194 8.00 20.24 -13.29
N ALA A 195 6.89 19.64 -13.72
CA ALA A 195 6.90 18.62 -14.77
C ALA A 195 7.35 19.18 -16.13
N GLU A 196 6.98 20.41 -16.47
CA GLU A 196 7.46 21.09 -17.68
C GLU A 196 8.97 21.32 -17.62
N ARG A 197 9.49 21.80 -16.48
CA ARG A 197 10.94 21.93 -16.25
C ARG A 197 11.67 20.60 -16.38
N SER A 198 11.13 19.52 -15.79
CA SER A 198 11.70 18.17 -15.95
C SER A 198 11.75 17.73 -17.42
N ARG A 199 10.70 18.00 -18.21
CA ARG A 199 10.68 17.66 -19.64
C ARG A 199 11.69 18.47 -20.44
N ALA A 200 11.84 19.76 -20.15
CA ALA A 200 12.84 20.62 -20.79
C ALA A 200 14.26 20.11 -20.51
N LEU A 201 14.52 19.68 -19.26
CA LEU A 201 15.80 19.10 -18.87
C LEU A 201 16.09 17.81 -19.65
N LEU A 202 15.14 16.87 -19.70
CA LEU A 202 15.29 15.62 -20.46
C LEU A 202 15.53 15.86 -21.96
N LYS A 203 14.95 16.92 -22.54
CA LYS A 203 15.13 17.24 -23.97
C LYS A 203 16.61 17.47 -24.33
N ARG A 204 17.40 18.07 -23.45
CA ARG A 204 18.85 18.30 -23.68
C ARG A 204 19.62 17.00 -23.89
N TYR A 205 19.29 15.98 -23.10
CA TYR A 205 19.90 14.65 -23.19
C TYR A 205 19.43 13.85 -24.40
N ARG A 206 18.27 14.19 -24.97
CA ARG A 206 17.76 13.58 -26.22
C ARG A 206 18.46 14.09 -27.47
N THR A 207 19.02 15.30 -27.44
CA THR A 207 19.68 15.93 -28.60
C THR A 207 21.20 15.73 -28.62
N GLY A 208 21.77 15.08 -27.60
CA GLY A 208 23.22 14.83 -27.54
C GLY A 208 24.05 16.04 -27.12
N ALA A 209 23.42 17.10 -26.57
CA ALA A 209 24.15 18.25 -26.05
C ALA A 209 25.12 17.79 -24.93
N PRO A 210 26.32 18.39 -24.83
CA PRO A 210 27.26 18.06 -23.76
C PRO A 210 26.58 18.28 -22.40
N ALA A 211 26.70 17.29 -21.53
CA ALA A 211 26.13 17.34 -20.20
C ALA A 211 27.08 18.13 -19.29
N ASP A 212 26.61 19.25 -18.76
CA ASP A 212 27.33 20.02 -17.75
C ASP A 212 27.39 19.21 -16.45
N PRO A 213 28.56 19.03 -15.81
CA PRO A 213 28.67 18.36 -14.51
C PRO A 213 27.82 19.02 -13.40
N SER A 214 27.52 20.32 -13.51
CA SER A 214 26.63 21.05 -12.61
C SER A 214 25.14 20.87 -12.92
N ASP A 215 24.80 20.06 -13.95
CA ASP A 215 23.41 19.77 -14.28
C ASP A 215 22.74 19.00 -13.11
N PRO A 216 21.59 19.48 -12.60
CA PRO A 216 20.87 18.83 -11.51
C PRO A 216 20.60 17.33 -11.72
N LEU A 217 20.45 16.86 -12.96
CA LEU A 217 20.29 15.44 -13.24
C LEU A 217 21.57 14.64 -13.00
N GLN A 218 22.73 15.20 -13.35
CA GLN A 218 24.02 14.55 -13.07
C GLN A 218 24.29 14.52 -11.58
N THR A 219 24.08 15.62 -10.86
CA THR A 219 24.20 15.65 -9.40
C THR A 219 23.30 14.61 -8.75
N ALA A 220 22.03 14.55 -9.14
CA ALA A 220 21.07 13.58 -8.60
C ALA A 220 21.47 12.12 -8.84
N LEU A 221 22.15 11.81 -9.95
CA LEU A 221 22.59 10.45 -10.27
C LEU A 221 23.95 10.10 -9.68
N SER A 222 24.78 11.09 -9.34
CA SER A 222 26.03 10.93 -8.58
C SER A 222 25.76 10.78 -7.08
N ASP A 223 24.78 11.51 -6.55
CA ASP A 223 24.36 11.45 -5.15
C ASP A 223 23.36 10.32 -4.88
N ALA A 224 22.77 9.73 -5.92
CA ALA A 224 21.99 8.51 -5.78
C ALA A 224 22.92 7.45 -5.17
N PRO A 225 22.64 6.97 -3.94
CA PRO A 225 23.54 6.03 -3.29
C PRO A 225 23.74 4.85 -4.23
N GLU A 226 25.01 4.53 -4.51
CA GLU A 226 25.43 3.32 -5.21
C GLU A 226 24.54 2.19 -4.68
N ALA A 227 23.61 1.74 -5.52
CA ALA A 227 22.46 0.95 -5.11
C ALA A 227 22.95 -0.14 -4.16
N THR A 228 22.58 -0.01 -2.89
CA THR A 228 22.99 -0.87 -1.77
C THR A 228 23.38 -2.23 -2.32
N ARG A 229 24.70 -2.47 -2.42
CA ARG A 229 25.26 -3.75 -2.86
C ARG A 229 24.41 -4.83 -2.24
N HIS A 230 23.93 -5.76 -3.07
CA HIS A 230 23.14 -6.92 -2.66
C HIS A 230 23.28 -7.19 -1.16
N ARG A 231 22.29 -6.73 -0.36
CA ARG A 231 22.10 -7.39 0.91
C ARG A 231 21.64 -8.78 0.51
N ALA A 232 22.56 -9.73 0.55
CA ALA A 232 22.29 -11.14 0.35
C ALA A 232 20.99 -11.48 1.09
N PRO A 233 20.15 -12.39 0.56
CA PRO A 233 18.99 -12.85 1.31
C PRO A 233 19.50 -13.26 2.70
N VAL A 234 19.00 -12.58 3.73
CA VAL A 234 19.30 -12.93 5.12
C VAL A 234 19.03 -14.44 5.20
N PRO A 235 20.01 -15.27 5.58
CA PRO A 235 19.78 -16.70 5.68
C PRO A 235 18.56 -16.90 6.59
N ALA A 236 17.67 -17.81 6.19
CA ALA A 236 16.48 -18.13 6.95
C ALA A 236 16.90 -18.43 8.39
N VAL A 237 16.56 -17.51 9.30
CA VAL A 237 16.74 -17.71 10.73
C VAL A 237 15.90 -18.94 11.06
N PRO A 238 16.49 -20.02 11.61
CA PRO A 238 15.71 -21.16 12.05
C PRO A 238 14.69 -20.68 13.10
N PRO A 239 13.54 -21.36 13.26
CA PRO A 239 12.50 -20.91 14.17
C PRO A 239 13.04 -20.88 15.60
N SER A 240 13.43 -19.70 16.07
CA SER A 240 13.82 -19.47 17.44
C SER A 240 12.59 -19.04 18.21
N THR A 241 12.25 -19.87 19.19
CA THR A 241 11.20 -19.71 20.19
C THR A 241 11.37 -18.41 20.97
N LEU A 242 10.67 -17.34 20.58
CA LEU A 242 10.52 -16.16 21.43
C LEU A 242 9.08 -15.65 21.40
N SER A 243 8.54 -15.54 22.62
CA SER A 243 7.23 -14.99 22.98
C SER A 243 7.05 -13.54 22.51
N PRO A 244 5.81 -13.05 22.40
CA PRO A 244 5.47 -11.90 21.58
C PRO A 244 5.56 -10.59 22.36
N GLN A 245 6.62 -9.81 22.11
CA GLN A 245 6.63 -8.35 22.16
C GLN A 245 8.04 -7.91 21.73
N SER A 246 8.22 -7.57 20.45
CA SER A 246 9.52 -7.09 19.99
C SER A 246 9.77 -5.67 20.51
N ASP A 247 10.98 -5.39 21.00
CA ASP A 247 11.42 -4.05 21.45
C ASP A 247 11.18 -2.96 20.41
N HIS A 248 11.16 -3.35 19.13
CA HIS A 248 10.84 -2.48 18.01
C HIS A 248 9.36 -2.03 18.00
N GLU A 249 8.41 -2.89 18.37
CA GLU A 249 7.00 -2.51 18.49
C GLU A 249 6.74 -1.62 19.71
N ALA A 250 7.45 -1.83 20.81
CA ALA A 250 7.42 -0.94 21.98
C ALA A 250 7.96 0.45 21.63
N ALA A 251 9.12 0.51 20.95
CA ALA A 251 9.71 1.76 20.49
C ALA A 251 8.83 2.51 19.47
N GLN A 252 8.12 1.79 18.60
CA GLN A 252 7.18 2.38 17.64
C GLN A 252 5.94 2.96 18.33
N ARG A 253 5.41 2.28 19.36
CA ARG A 253 4.27 2.76 20.16
C ARG A 253 4.63 4.02 20.93
N GLU A 254 5.79 4.04 21.57
CA GLU A 254 6.26 5.22 22.31
C GLU A 254 6.44 6.44 21.39
N LYS A 255 7.02 6.24 20.21
CA LYS A 255 7.15 7.29 19.18
C LYS A 255 5.79 7.81 18.71
N TYR A 256 4.80 6.93 18.56
CA TYR A 256 3.44 7.30 18.17
C TYR A 256 2.73 8.11 19.25
N GLU A 257 2.90 7.74 20.52
CA GLU A 257 2.34 8.45 21.67
C GLU A 257 2.95 9.84 21.86
N GLN A 258 4.27 9.98 21.69
CA GLN A 258 4.94 11.30 21.73
C GLN A 258 4.43 12.25 20.63
N VAL A 259 4.16 11.73 19.42
CA VAL A 259 3.57 12.51 18.33
C VAL A 259 2.12 12.90 18.63
N ARG A 260 1.33 11.97 19.18
CA ARG A 260 -0.06 12.22 19.58
C ARG A 260 -0.16 13.29 20.68
N ALA A 261 0.72 13.24 21.68
CA ALA A 261 0.78 14.23 22.76
C ALA A 261 1.17 15.63 22.24
N ARG A 262 2.16 15.72 21.33
CA ARG A 262 2.55 16.99 20.68
C ARG A 262 1.42 17.62 19.86
N LEU A 263 0.59 16.79 19.21
CA LEU A 263 -0.57 17.27 18.46
C LEU A 263 -1.69 17.76 19.39
N ALA A 264 -1.95 17.07 20.49
CA ALA A 264 -2.94 17.48 21.49
C ALA A 264 -2.57 18.81 22.18
N ALA A 265 -1.29 19.01 22.51
CA ALA A 265 -0.77 20.27 23.08
C ALA A 265 -0.84 21.44 22.09
N ARG A 266 -0.77 21.17 20.78
CA ARG A 266 -0.94 22.19 19.73
C ARG A 266 -2.39 22.60 19.52
N THR A 267 -3.34 21.69 19.76
CA THR A 267 -4.77 22.00 19.68
C THR A 267 -5.30 22.73 20.93
N SER A 268 -4.69 22.54 22.09
CA SER A 268 -5.05 23.28 23.32
C SER A 268 -4.52 24.72 23.31
N ARG A 269 -3.32 24.98 22.77
CA ARG A 269 -2.77 26.35 22.59
C ARG A 269 -3.48 27.21 21.53
N ARG A 270 -4.36 26.62 20.73
CA ARG A 270 -5.13 27.32 19.68
C ARG A 270 -6.57 27.64 20.10
N ARG A 271 -6.95 27.27 21.31
CA ARG A 271 -8.28 27.46 21.93
C ARG A 271 -8.25 28.34 23.19
N LYS A 272 -7.07 28.84 23.57
CA LYS A 272 -6.90 30.00 24.46
C LYS A 272 -6.47 31.17 23.60
#